data_AF-A0A1V4V6D9-F1
#
_entry.id   AF-A0A1V4V6D9-F1
#
_cell.length_a   1.000
_cell.length_b   1.000
_cell.length_c   1.000
_cell.angle_alpha   90.00
_cell.angle_beta   90.00
_cell.angle_gamma   90.00
#
_symmetry.space_group_name_H-M   'P 1'
#
loop_
_entity.id
_entity.type
_entity.pdbx_description
1 polymer ?
#
loop_
_entity_poly.entity_id
_entity_poly.type
_entity_poly.pdbx_seq_one_letter_code
_entity_poly.pdbx_strand_id
1 'polypeptide(L)'
;MKVNADASGFEIQDKEKIDAETVLAKVDAWEPGNFSGMIRFANVWAHENTPFVLMKAAQLHDHICPGLISGFMLAKYVEKELPIEDPANQSYKVIACPNSCKDDYFQIAWDCTPGKSGLFVKSLTASESSGLKEKYGAGISGIFIRWDGSSNAGDGLVLGGNSSSSSTSTNETASWPEWATKLNGALQRMDSADTPENYVTTIKEFHLESAEELQALQSAGVHPLKVLGVM
;
A
#
# COMPACT_ATOMS: atom_id res chain seq x y z
N MET A 1 1.80 34.32 -12.05
CA MET A 1 3.15 34.47 -11.47
C MET A 1 4.04 33.44 -12.15
N LYS A 2 4.90 33.82 -13.11
CA LYS A 2 5.91 32.92 -13.66
C LYS A 2 7.06 32.90 -12.66
N VAL A 3 7.21 31.81 -11.94
CA VAL A 3 8.41 31.59 -11.14
C VAL A 3 9.50 31.21 -12.14
N ASN A 4 10.32 32.19 -12.53
CA ASN A 4 11.57 31.91 -13.22
C ASN A 4 12.55 31.42 -12.15
N ALA A 5 12.46 30.14 -11.80
CA ALA A 5 13.55 29.48 -11.10
C ALA A 5 14.63 29.21 -12.15
N ASP A 6 15.49 30.18 -12.43
CA ASP A 6 16.77 29.84 -13.04
C ASP A 6 17.70 29.31 -11.93
N ALA A 7 18.52 28.33 -12.27
CA ALA A 7 19.47 27.75 -11.32
C ALA A 7 20.72 28.65 -11.16
N SER A 8 20.64 29.95 -11.50
CA SER A 8 21.78 30.84 -11.34
C SER A 8 22.12 30.99 -9.87
N GLY A 9 23.40 30.80 -9.52
CA GLY A 9 23.86 30.82 -8.12
C GLY A 9 23.83 29.46 -7.41
N PHE A 10 23.40 28.37 -8.06
CA PHE A 10 23.59 27.00 -7.54
C PHE A 10 24.81 26.33 -8.19
N GLU A 11 25.65 25.70 -7.37
CA GLU A 11 26.75 24.86 -7.83
C GLU A 11 26.39 23.38 -7.71
N ILE A 12 26.72 22.58 -8.73
CA ILE A 12 26.55 21.13 -8.68
C ILE A 12 27.56 20.56 -7.69
N GLN A 13 27.08 20.07 -6.55
CA GLN A 13 27.93 19.46 -5.52
C GLN A 13 28.27 18.00 -5.83
N ASP A 14 27.36 17.27 -6.46
CA ASP A 14 27.51 15.83 -6.73
C ASP A 14 26.64 15.38 -7.92
N LYS A 15 27.01 14.28 -8.57
CA LYS A 15 26.26 13.65 -9.66
C LYS A 15 26.30 12.13 -9.51
N GLU A 16 25.13 11.52 -9.47
CA GLU A 16 24.99 10.08 -9.33
C GLU A 16 24.07 9.52 -10.43
N LYS A 17 24.48 8.40 -11.04
CA LYS A 17 23.65 7.67 -12.01
C LYS A 17 22.85 6.61 -11.24
N ILE A 18 21.54 6.79 -11.17
CA ILE A 18 20.65 6.04 -10.27
C ILE A 18 19.55 5.23 -10.97
N ASP A 19 19.57 5.10 -12.30
CA ASP A 19 18.60 4.26 -13.00
C ASP A 19 18.74 2.78 -12.60
N ALA A 20 17.59 2.11 -12.46
CA ALA A 20 17.49 0.76 -11.91
C ALA A 20 18.33 -0.25 -12.71
N GLU A 21 18.32 -0.17 -14.04
CA GLU A 21 19.12 -1.04 -14.90
C GLU A 21 20.61 -0.95 -14.55
N THR A 22 21.15 0.28 -14.45
CA THR A 22 22.56 0.48 -14.14
C THR A 22 22.92 0.03 -12.72
N VAL A 23 22.12 0.42 -11.71
CA VAL A 23 22.49 0.16 -10.31
C VAL A 23 22.28 -1.31 -9.93
N LEU A 24 21.23 -1.97 -10.43
CA LEU A 24 20.99 -3.38 -10.15
C LEU A 24 22.01 -4.29 -10.88
N ALA A 25 22.48 -3.90 -12.08
CA ALA A 25 23.54 -4.63 -12.78
C ALA A 25 24.93 -4.50 -12.11
N LYS A 26 25.08 -3.58 -11.15
CA LYS A 26 26.34 -3.30 -10.44
C LYS A 26 26.18 -3.39 -8.93
N VAL A 27 25.25 -4.20 -8.45
CA VAL A 27 24.90 -4.28 -7.03
C VAL A 27 26.09 -4.53 -6.10
N ASP A 28 27.12 -5.26 -6.55
CA ASP A 28 28.34 -5.57 -5.77
C ASP A 28 29.39 -4.45 -5.77
N ALA A 29 29.26 -3.46 -6.66
CA ALA A 29 30.27 -2.43 -6.90
C ALA A 29 29.71 -1.01 -6.81
N TRP A 30 28.39 -0.86 -6.66
CA TRP A 30 27.69 0.40 -6.55
C TRP A 30 27.09 0.51 -5.16
N GLU A 31 27.28 1.66 -4.53
CA GLU A 31 26.76 1.95 -3.18
C GLU A 31 25.90 3.22 -3.23
N PRO A 32 24.79 3.29 -2.48
CA PRO A 32 23.95 4.47 -2.44
C PRO A 32 24.70 5.69 -1.90
N GLY A 33 24.80 6.73 -2.72
CA GLY A 33 25.34 8.03 -2.34
C GLY A 33 24.32 8.94 -1.66
N ASN A 34 24.59 10.25 -1.75
CA ASN A 34 23.77 11.31 -1.15
C ASN A 34 22.30 11.29 -1.62
N PHE A 35 22.02 10.68 -2.78
CA PHE A 35 20.68 10.63 -3.37
C PHE A 35 19.96 9.29 -3.17
N SER A 36 20.47 8.43 -2.28
CA SER A 36 19.90 7.11 -1.97
C SER A 36 18.40 7.10 -1.68
N GLY A 37 17.87 8.13 -1.00
CA GLY A 37 16.43 8.30 -0.75
C GLY A 37 15.59 8.52 -2.02
N MET A 38 16.17 9.12 -3.06
CA MET A 38 15.50 9.46 -4.31
C MET A 38 15.45 8.28 -5.30
N ILE A 39 16.29 7.26 -5.13
CA ILE A 39 16.44 6.17 -6.11
C ILE A 39 15.13 5.44 -6.36
N ARG A 40 14.43 5.03 -5.30
CA ARG A 40 13.13 4.37 -5.45
C ARG A 40 12.08 5.31 -6.03
N PHE A 41 12.08 6.58 -5.59
CA PHE A 41 11.15 7.57 -6.10
C PHE A 41 11.31 7.77 -7.61
N ALA A 42 12.54 8.05 -8.06
CA ALA A 42 12.85 8.32 -9.47
C ALA A 42 12.55 7.11 -10.37
N ASN A 43 12.97 5.90 -9.94
CA ASN A 43 12.79 4.70 -10.76
C ASN A 43 11.34 4.23 -10.80
N VAL A 44 10.60 4.28 -9.68
CA VAL A 44 9.18 3.96 -9.72
C VAL A 44 8.43 5.02 -10.52
N TRP A 45 8.73 6.31 -10.38
CA TRP A 45 8.10 7.35 -11.20
C TRP A 45 8.35 7.17 -12.70
N ALA A 46 9.56 6.75 -13.08
CA ALA A 46 9.93 6.51 -14.47
C ALA A 46 9.35 5.21 -15.04
N HIS A 47 8.80 4.32 -14.20
CA HIS A 47 8.25 3.04 -14.61
C HIS A 47 6.90 3.24 -15.32
N GLU A 48 6.69 2.57 -16.46
CA GLU A 48 5.52 2.79 -17.32
C GLU A 48 4.18 2.46 -16.64
N ASN A 49 4.17 1.44 -15.79
CA ASN A 49 2.99 0.99 -15.06
C ASN A 49 2.69 1.81 -13.78
N THR A 50 3.46 2.87 -13.49
CA THR A 50 3.25 3.66 -12.28
C THR A 50 2.14 4.68 -12.45
N PRO A 51 1.04 4.61 -11.67
CA PRO A 51 -0.01 5.59 -11.76
C PRO A 51 0.37 6.88 -11.01
N PHE A 52 -0.08 8.03 -11.52
CA PHE A 52 0.16 9.33 -10.89
C PHE A 52 -0.29 9.39 -9.42
N VAL A 53 -1.38 8.69 -9.09
CA VAL A 53 -1.92 8.61 -7.73
C VAL A 53 -0.90 8.04 -6.72
N LEU A 54 -0.03 7.10 -7.15
CA LEU A 54 1.02 6.56 -6.30
C LEU A 54 2.08 7.62 -5.97
N MET A 55 2.39 8.53 -6.89
CA MET A 55 3.31 9.64 -6.57
C MET A 55 2.68 10.66 -5.65
N LYS A 56 1.38 10.89 -5.77
CA LYS A 56 0.65 11.76 -4.83
C LYS A 56 0.63 11.14 -3.42
N ALA A 57 0.47 9.82 -3.33
CA ALA A 57 0.61 9.09 -2.08
C ALA A 57 2.05 9.15 -1.53
N ALA A 58 3.06 8.99 -2.39
CA ALA A 58 4.46 9.13 -2.00
C ALA A 58 4.81 10.56 -1.53
N GLN A 59 4.19 11.59 -2.12
CA GLN A 59 4.35 12.97 -1.67
C GLN A 59 3.76 13.18 -0.27
N LEU A 60 2.63 12.54 0.05
CA LEU A 60 2.08 12.53 1.41
C LEU A 60 2.98 11.76 2.38
N HIS A 61 3.49 10.60 1.95
CA HIS A 61 4.27 9.66 2.76
C HIS A 61 5.78 9.99 2.87
N ASP A 62 6.26 10.99 2.13
CA ASP A 62 7.67 11.41 2.01
C ASP A 62 8.60 10.46 1.22
N HIS A 63 8.25 9.19 1.01
CA HIS A 63 9.09 8.25 0.27
C HIS A 63 8.31 7.05 -0.28
N ILE A 64 8.98 6.25 -1.13
CA ILE A 64 8.43 4.97 -1.62
C ILE A 64 9.05 3.81 -0.85
N CYS A 65 8.28 3.25 0.08
CA CYS A 65 8.63 2.03 0.82
C CYS A 65 7.78 0.82 0.41
N PRO A 66 8.21 -0.41 0.74
CA PRO A 66 7.40 -1.59 0.49
C PRO A 66 5.98 -1.49 1.07
N GLY A 67 5.81 -0.85 2.23
CA GLY A 67 4.51 -0.64 2.85
C GLY A 67 3.58 0.25 2.03
N LEU A 68 4.07 1.37 1.50
CA LEU A 68 3.27 2.26 0.64
C LEU A 68 2.84 1.56 -0.64
N ILE A 69 3.75 0.82 -1.28
CA ILE A 69 3.43 0.04 -2.50
C ILE A 69 2.44 -1.10 -2.18
N SER A 70 2.54 -1.73 -1.00
CA SER A 70 1.50 -2.68 -0.57
C SER A 70 0.12 -2.03 -0.49
N GLY A 71 0.02 -0.74 -0.13
CA GLY A 71 -1.24 0.02 -0.21
C GLY A 71 -1.79 0.10 -1.63
N PHE A 72 -0.93 0.36 -2.62
CA PHE A 72 -1.29 0.30 -4.04
C PHE A 72 -1.79 -1.09 -4.46
N MET A 73 -1.08 -2.16 -4.07
CA MET A 73 -1.48 -3.53 -4.41
C MET A 73 -2.82 -3.92 -3.77
N LEU A 74 -3.03 -3.54 -2.51
CA LEU A 74 -4.31 -3.74 -1.80
C LEU A 74 -5.43 -2.99 -2.50
N ALA A 75 -5.18 -1.75 -2.93
CA ALA A 75 -6.18 -0.96 -3.63
C ALA A 75 -6.59 -1.60 -4.97
N LYS A 76 -5.62 -2.01 -5.78
CA LYS A 76 -5.86 -2.74 -7.02
C LYS A 76 -6.67 -4.02 -6.80
N TYR A 77 -6.38 -4.75 -5.72
CA TYR A 77 -7.13 -5.95 -5.37
C TYR A 77 -8.58 -5.62 -4.99
N VAL A 78 -8.80 -4.64 -4.12
CA VAL A 78 -10.15 -4.21 -3.71
C VAL A 78 -10.95 -3.66 -4.88
N GLU A 79 -10.36 -2.88 -5.77
CA GLU A 79 -11.01 -2.35 -6.97
C GLU A 79 -11.45 -3.45 -7.94
N LYS A 80 -10.71 -4.56 -7.99
CA LYS A 80 -11.04 -5.75 -8.78
C LYS A 80 -12.15 -6.58 -8.15
N GLU A 81 -12.08 -6.86 -6.85
CA GLU A 81 -13.02 -7.75 -6.16
C GLU A 81 -14.31 -7.05 -5.71
N LEU A 82 -14.22 -5.76 -5.34
CA LEU A 82 -15.33 -4.91 -4.90
C LEU A 82 -15.40 -3.62 -5.73
N PRO A 83 -15.66 -3.69 -7.04
CA PRO A 83 -15.68 -2.50 -7.89
C PRO A 83 -16.75 -1.50 -7.43
N ILE A 84 -16.44 -0.20 -7.47
CA ILE A 84 -17.45 0.86 -7.38
C ILE A 84 -18.21 0.89 -8.71
N GLU A 85 -19.50 0.54 -8.66
CA GLU A 85 -20.40 0.53 -9.81
C GLU A 85 -21.25 1.81 -9.87
N ASP A 86 -21.55 2.39 -8.70
CA ASP A 86 -22.27 3.66 -8.58
C ASP A 86 -21.43 4.68 -7.78
N PRO A 87 -20.56 5.46 -8.42
CA PRO A 87 -19.69 6.42 -7.73
C PRO A 87 -20.45 7.60 -7.08
N ALA A 88 -21.76 7.75 -7.33
CA ALA A 88 -22.56 8.77 -6.66
C ALA A 88 -22.99 8.34 -5.25
N ASN A 89 -23.13 7.03 -5.02
CA ASN A 89 -23.61 6.46 -3.75
C ASN A 89 -22.59 5.55 -3.06
N GLN A 90 -21.64 4.98 -3.81
CA GLN A 90 -20.67 4.04 -3.33
C GLN A 90 -19.31 4.70 -3.06
N SER A 91 -18.69 4.29 -1.96
CA SER A 91 -17.35 4.73 -1.58
C SER A 91 -16.62 3.61 -0.84
N TYR A 92 -15.29 3.65 -0.83
CA TYR A 92 -14.53 2.75 0.04
C TYR A 92 -14.46 3.30 1.47
N LYS A 93 -14.42 2.38 2.43
CA LYS A 93 -14.05 2.61 3.83
C LYS A 93 -12.92 1.66 4.19
N VAL A 94 -11.97 2.15 4.98
CA VAL A 94 -10.79 1.40 5.41
C VAL A 94 -10.73 1.37 6.92
N ILE A 95 -10.57 0.17 7.48
CA ILE A 95 -10.18 0.00 8.88
C ILE A 95 -8.77 -0.59 8.87
N ALA A 96 -7.80 0.29 9.11
CA ALA A 96 -6.39 -0.04 9.20
C ALA A 96 -6.14 -0.83 10.49
N CYS A 97 -6.15 -2.16 10.37
CA CYS A 97 -5.94 -3.09 11.47
C CYS A 97 -5.07 -4.26 10.99
N PRO A 98 -3.73 -4.18 11.09
CA PRO A 98 -2.94 -3.14 11.75
C PRO A 98 -2.71 -1.89 10.88
N ASN A 99 -2.22 -0.82 11.51
CA ASN A 99 -1.80 0.41 10.82
C ASN A 99 -0.36 0.30 10.28
N SER A 100 -0.12 0.81 9.07
CA SER A 100 1.22 0.91 8.48
C SER A 100 1.26 1.93 7.32
N CYS A 101 2.42 2.08 6.68
CA CYS A 101 2.61 2.98 5.52
C CYS A 101 1.60 2.78 4.37
N LYS A 102 0.98 1.58 4.27
CA LYS A 102 -0.04 1.28 3.26
C LYS A 102 -1.24 2.22 3.36
N ASP A 103 -1.55 2.70 4.57
CA ASP A 103 -2.79 3.42 4.85
C ASP A 103 -2.79 4.83 4.25
N ASP A 104 -1.60 5.43 4.05
CA ASP A 104 -1.44 6.72 3.39
C ASP A 104 -1.81 6.68 1.91
N TYR A 105 -1.73 5.51 1.27
CA TYR A 105 -2.16 5.35 -0.11
C TYR A 105 -3.68 5.58 -0.25
N PHE A 106 -4.48 5.01 0.65
CA PHE A 106 -5.93 5.08 0.56
C PHE A 106 -6.48 6.49 0.81
N GLN A 107 -5.76 7.29 1.61
CA GLN A 107 -6.10 8.70 1.81
C GLN A 107 -6.07 9.48 0.49
N ILE A 108 -5.14 9.14 -0.40
CA ILE A 108 -4.99 9.81 -1.70
C ILE A 108 -5.81 9.13 -2.79
N ALA A 109 -5.82 7.81 -2.86
CA ALA A 109 -6.47 7.07 -3.94
C ALA A 109 -7.99 7.05 -3.83
N TRP A 110 -8.52 6.95 -2.61
CA TRP A 110 -9.96 6.77 -2.37
C TRP A 110 -10.56 7.87 -1.51
N ASP A 111 -9.81 8.92 -1.21
CA ASP A 111 -10.25 10.01 -0.33
C ASP A 111 -10.62 9.51 1.09
N CYS A 112 -10.09 8.34 1.47
CA CYS A 112 -10.32 7.69 2.76
C CYS A 112 -9.48 8.37 3.84
N THR A 113 -9.89 9.54 4.28
CA THR A 113 -9.20 10.28 5.36
C THR A 113 -9.92 10.08 6.71
N PRO A 114 -9.22 10.22 7.84
CA PRO A 114 -9.86 10.21 9.16
C PRO A 114 -10.94 11.29 9.29
N GLY A 115 -10.70 12.48 8.73
CA GLY A 115 -11.65 13.61 8.78
C GLY A 115 -12.93 13.38 7.98
N LYS A 116 -12.89 12.53 6.93
CA LYS A 116 -14.05 12.13 6.14
C LYS A 116 -14.71 10.83 6.63
N SER A 117 -14.25 10.31 7.78
CA SER A 117 -14.69 9.02 8.31
C SER A 117 -14.53 7.90 7.27
N GLY A 118 -13.47 7.97 6.47
CA GLY A 118 -13.11 6.96 5.47
C GLY A 118 -12.00 6.03 5.93
N LEU A 119 -11.20 6.43 6.92
CA LEU A 119 -10.10 5.65 7.47
C LEU A 119 -10.15 5.62 9.00
N PHE A 120 -10.12 4.42 9.56
CA PHE A 120 -10.11 4.18 11.00
C PHE A 120 -8.88 3.36 11.39
N VAL A 121 -8.09 3.85 12.33
CA VAL A 121 -6.78 3.27 12.67
C VAL A 121 -6.88 2.48 13.96
N LYS A 122 -6.49 1.21 13.93
CA LYS A 122 -6.50 0.29 15.07
C LYS A 122 -5.23 -0.56 15.08
N SER A 123 -4.47 -0.46 16.16
CA SER A 123 -3.26 -1.28 16.33
C SER A 123 -3.61 -2.72 16.74
N LEU A 124 -2.81 -3.68 16.29
CA LEU A 124 -2.77 -5.01 16.86
C LEU A 124 -1.57 -5.13 17.80
N THR A 125 -1.69 -5.91 18.86
CA THR A 125 -0.54 -6.33 19.65
C THR A 125 0.35 -7.28 18.84
N ALA A 126 1.61 -7.44 19.28
CA ALA A 126 2.53 -8.39 18.66
C ALA A 126 2.02 -9.84 18.73
N SER A 127 1.37 -10.21 19.84
CA SER A 127 0.76 -11.54 20.03
C SER A 127 -0.39 -11.78 19.06
N GLU A 128 -1.32 -10.81 18.94
CA GLU A 128 -2.43 -10.89 17.98
C GLU A 128 -1.93 -10.99 16.55
N SER A 129 -0.95 -10.16 16.17
CA SER A 129 -0.36 -10.16 14.83
C SER A 129 0.28 -11.52 14.50
N SER A 130 0.99 -12.11 15.45
CA SER A 130 1.66 -13.40 15.27
C SER A 130 0.66 -14.55 15.21
N GLY A 131 -0.33 -14.57 16.12
CA GLY A 131 -1.37 -15.59 16.14
C GLY A 131 -2.26 -15.57 14.89
N LEU A 132 -2.58 -14.38 14.37
CA LEU A 132 -3.31 -14.25 13.10
C LEU A 132 -2.48 -14.77 11.92
N LYS A 133 -1.19 -14.45 11.88
CA LYS A 133 -0.28 -14.96 10.85
C LYS A 133 -0.14 -16.48 10.90
N GLU A 134 -0.07 -17.06 12.09
CA GLU A 134 -0.03 -18.52 12.26
C GLU A 134 -1.35 -19.17 11.81
N LYS A 135 -2.49 -18.60 12.22
CA LYS A 135 -3.83 -19.11 11.89
C LYS A 135 -4.12 -19.11 10.39
N TYR A 136 -3.74 -18.04 9.68
CA TYR A 136 -4.12 -17.84 8.28
C TYR A 136 -2.97 -18.01 7.29
N GLY A 137 -1.75 -18.24 7.76
CA GLY A 137 -0.55 -18.27 6.90
C GLY A 137 -0.15 -16.90 6.32
N ALA A 138 -0.90 -15.84 6.63
CA ALA A 138 -0.74 -14.50 6.10
C ALA A 138 -0.96 -13.45 7.21
N GLY A 139 -0.17 -12.38 7.19
CA GLY A 139 -0.38 -11.25 8.08
C GLY A 139 -1.57 -10.41 7.63
N ILE A 140 -2.49 -10.07 8.53
CA ILE A 140 -3.61 -9.17 8.22
C ILE A 140 -3.07 -7.82 7.75
N SER A 141 -3.64 -7.31 6.67
CA SER A 141 -3.29 -6.05 6.02
C SER A 141 -4.38 -4.98 6.16
N GLY A 142 -5.59 -5.35 6.57
CA GLY A 142 -6.66 -4.42 6.89
C GLY A 142 -8.04 -4.96 6.56
N ILE A 143 -9.04 -4.13 6.81
CA ILE A 143 -10.43 -4.39 6.47
C ILE A 143 -10.87 -3.29 5.50
N PHE A 144 -11.47 -3.70 4.39
CA PHE A 144 -11.84 -2.84 3.27
C PHE A 144 -13.32 -3.06 2.98
N ILE A 145 -14.08 -1.99 2.83
CA ILE A 145 -15.53 -2.06 2.66
C ILE A 145 -15.93 -1.17 1.50
N ARG A 146 -16.66 -1.70 0.51
CA ARG A 146 -17.43 -0.89 -0.45
C ARG A 146 -18.78 -0.59 0.18
N TRP A 147 -18.97 0.65 0.60
CA TRP A 147 -20.16 1.13 1.28
C TRP A 147 -21.09 1.84 0.32
N ASP A 148 -22.38 1.49 0.33
CA ASP A 148 -23.44 2.16 -0.41
C ASP A 148 -24.26 3.03 0.54
N GLY A 149 -24.14 4.36 0.39
CA GLY A 149 -24.85 5.32 1.23
C GLY A 149 -26.36 5.42 0.94
N SER A 150 -26.84 4.89 -0.19
CA SER A 150 -28.26 4.91 -0.54
C SER A 150 -29.04 3.81 0.16
N SER A 151 -28.45 2.62 0.28
CA SER A 151 -29.03 1.47 0.97
C SER A 151 -28.57 1.35 2.43
N ASN A 152 -27.53 2.07 2.83
CA ASN A 152 -26.83 1.91 4.11
C ASN A 152 -26.35 0.46 4.33
N ALA A 153 -25.81 -0.14 3.28
CA ALA A 153 -25.25 -1.50 3.31
C ALA A 153 -23.88 -1.52 2.63
N GLY A 154 -23.13 -2.61 2.79
CA GLY A 154 -21.85 -2.73 2.12
C GLY A 154 -21.23 -4.11 2.16
N ASP A 155 -20.40 -4.39 1.16
CA ASP A 155 -19.62 -5.61 1.07
C ASP A 155 -18.18 -5.32 1.52
N GLY A 156 -17.57 -6.26 2.23
CA GLY A 156 -16.24 -6.06 2.78
C GLY A 156 -15.33 -7.28 2.73
N LEU A 157 -14.04 -6.98 2.74
CA LEU A 157 -12.93 -7.92 2.72
C LEU A 157 -12.03 -7.67 3.91
N VAL A 158 -11.67 -8.75 4.61
CA VAL A 158 -10.48 -8.78 5.46
C VAL A 158 -9.34 -9.34 4.61
N LEU A 159 -8.31 -8.54 4.39
CA LEU A 159 -7.21 -8.89 3.49
C LEU A 159 -5.94 -9.22 4.27
N GLY A 160 -5.14 -10.12 3.71
CA GLY A 160 -3.81 -10.49 4.19
C GLY A 160 -2.75 -10.34 3.10
N GLY A 161 -1.49 -10.25 3.52
CA GLY A 161 -0.36 -10.25 2.59
C GLY A 161 -0.07 -11.67 2.08
N ASN A 162 0.00 -11.84 0.76
CA ASN A 162 0.39 -13.09 0.14
C ASN A 162 1.94 -13.18 0.06
N SER A 163 2.52 -14.09 0.86
CA SER A 163 3.96 -14.27 0.97
C SER A 163 4.57 -15.06 -0.22
N SER A 164 3.74 -15.75 -1.02
CA SER A 164 4.21 -16.60 -2.12
C SER A 164 4.82 -15.82 -3.29
N SER A 165 4.51 -14.53 -3.43
CA SER A 165 5.04 -13.67 -4.50
C SER A 165 6.05 -12.63 -4.02
N SER A 166 6.28 -12.52 -2.71
CA SER A 166 7.42 -11.78 -2.17
C SER A 166 8.76 -12.52 -2.35
N SER A 167 8.72 -13.77 -2.82
CA SER A 167 9.87 -14.66 -3.00
C SER A 167 10.28 -14.86 -4.45
N THR A 168 10.08 -13.90 -5.34
CA THR A 168 10.89 -13.78 -6.58
C THR A 168 12.34 -13.34 -6.27
N SER A 169 12.79 -13.55 -5.04
CA SER A 169 14.20 -13.75 -4.77
C SER A 169 14.64 -15.03 -5.49
N THR A 170 15.12 -14.87 -6.72
CA THR A 170 16.01 -15.88 -7.30
C THR A 170 17.21 -16.03 -6.35
N ASN A 171 17.93 -17.16 -6.42
CA ASN A 171 19.15 -17.35 -5.64
C ASN A 171 20.15 -16.18 -5.84
N GLU A 172 20.05 -15.43 -6.94
CA GLU A 172 20.88 -14.27 -7.27
C GLU A 172 20.57 -13.03 -6.44
N THR A 173 19.31 -12.77 -6.08
CA THR A 173 18.97 -11.57 -5.28
C THR A 173 18.98 -11.81 -3.77
N ALA A 174 19.20 -13.06 -3.33
CA ALA A 174 19.24 -13.41 -1.92
C ALA A 174 20.43 -12.78 -1.17
N SER A 175 21.52 -12.49 -1.88
CA SER A 175 22.71 -11.80 -1.34
C SER A 175 22.66 -10.29 -1.49
N TRP A 176 21.59 -9.73 -2.09
CA TRP A 176 21.55 -8.30 -2.39
C TRP A 176 21.42 -7.44 -1.14
N PRO A 177 22.07 -6.27 -1.11
CA PRO A 177 21.86 -5.28 -0.07
C PRO A 177 20.40 -4.79 -0.07
N GLU A 178 19.95 -4.32 1.09
CA GLU A 178 18.55 -3.97 1.33
C GLU A 178 18.00 -2.92 0.34
N TRP A 179 18.84 -1.96 -0.09
CA TRP A 179 18.44 -0.94 -1.07
C TRP A 179 18.06 -1.55 -2.42
N ALA A 180 18.81 -2.55 -2.89
CA ALA A 180 18.63 -3.18 -4.18
C ALA A 180 17.39 -4.08 -4.15
N THR A 181 17.24 -4.88 -3.09
CA THR A 181 16.06 -5.71 -2.86
C THR A 181 14.78 -4.88 -2.80
N LYS A 182 14.82 -3.73 -2.12
CA LYS A 182 13.67 -2.81 -2.05
C LYS A 182 13.38 -2.13 -3.39
N LEU A 183 14.40 -1.74 -4.15
CA LEU A 183 14.23 -1.15 -5.48
C LEU A 183 13.61 -2.17 -6.44
N ASN A 184 14.23 -3.35 -6.57
CA ASN A 184 13.72 -4.41 -7.45
C ASN A 184 12.30 -4.85 -7.07
N GLY A 185 12.04 -5.06 -5.78
CA GLY A 185 10.70 -5.40 -5.31
C GLY A 185 9.66 -4.30 -5.53
N ALA A 186 10.08 -3.04 -5.64
CA ALA A 186 9.17 -1.95 -5.99
C ALA A 186 8.78 -2.02 -7.47
N LEU A 187 9.76 -2.25 -8.37
CA LEU A 187 9.54 -2.33 -9.81
C LEU A 187 8.67 -3.55 -10.18
N GLN A 188 8.98 -4.72 -9.62
CA GLN A 188 8.17 -5.95 -9.83
C GLN A 188 6.69 -5.77 -9.44
N ARG A 189 6.39 -4.94 -8.43
CA ARG A 189 5.01 -4.64 -8.04
C ARG A 189 4.33 -3.69 -9.03
N MET A 190 5.08 -2.81 -9.69
CA MET A 190 4.52 -2.01 -10.79
C MET A 190 4.19 -2.90 -11.98
N ASP A 191 5.05 -3.87 -12.32
CA ASP A 191 4.77 -4.88 -13.35
C ASP A 191 3.56 -5.75 -13.03
N SER A 192 3.28 -5.95 -11.74
CA SER A 192 2.18 -6.78 -11.27
C SER A 192 0.90 -6.00 -10.95
N ALA A 193 0.79 -4.75 -11.41
CA ALA A 193 -0.36 -3.89 -11.12
C ALA A 193 -1.71 -4.49 -11.52
N ASP A 194 -1.74 -5.33 -12.57
CA ASP A 194 -2.94 -6.01 -13.09
C ASP A 194 -3.15 -7.40 -12.49
N THR A 195 -2.19 -7.90 -11.71
CA THR A 195 -2.26 -9.20 -11.01
C THR A 195 -2.01 -9.03 -9.49
N PRO A 196 -2.81 -8.21 -8.78
CA PRO A 196 -2.59 -7.93 -7.37
C PRO A 196 -2.77 -9.15 -6.45
N GLU A 197 -3.48 -10.19 -6.89
CA GLU A 197 -3.63 -11.49 -6.21
C GLU A 197 -2.30 -12.19 -5.90
N ASN A 198 -1.23 -11.84 -6.62
CA ASN A 198 0.11 -12.31 -6.30
C ASN A 198 0.54 -11.77 -4.91
N TYR A 199 0.17 -10.56 -4.53
CA TYR A 199 0.63 -9.93 -3.28
C TYR A 199 -0.44 -9.86 -2.19
N VAL A 200 -1.70 -10.12 -2.52
CA VAL A 200 -2.85 -9.95 -1.64
C VAL A 200 -3.68 -11.23 -1.63
N THR A 201 -4.20 -11.59 -0.47
CA THR A 201 -5.15 -12.71 -0.31
C THR A 201 -6.34 -12.31 0.54
N THR A 202 -7.51 -12.87 0.25
CA THR A 202 -8.73 -12.70 1.05
C THR A 202 -8.71 -13.67 2.24
N ILE A 203 -8.81 -13.12 3.45
CA ILE A 203 -8.93 -13.88 4.70
C ILE A 203 -10.40 -14.15 5.01
N LYS A 204 -11.26 -13.16 4.74
CA LYS A 204 -12.69 -13.26 4.98
C LYS A 204 -13.45 -12.24 4.12
N GLU A 205 -14.58 -12.68 3.56
CA GLU A 205 -15.62 -11.83 2.98
C GLU A 205 -16.74 -11.64 4.01
N PHE A 206 -17.41 -10.48 3.96
CA PHE A 206 -18.57 -10.20 4.80
C PHE A 206 -19.49 -9.18 4.13
N HIS A 207 -20.74 -9.15 4.60
CA HIS A 207 -21.74 -8.15 4.22
C HIS A 207 -22.18 -7.40 5.48
N LEU A 208 -22.52 -6.12 5.32
CA LEU A 208 -23.09 -5.26 6.35
C LEU A 208 -24.46 -4.80 5.89
N GLU A 209 -25.48 -5.02 6.71
CA GLU A 209 -26.89 -4.74 6.39
C GLU A 209 -27.32 -3.32 6.83
N SER A 210 -26.49 -2.63 7.60
CA SER A 210 -26.86 -1.36 8.23
C SER A 210 -25.68 -0.48 8.61
N ALA A 211 -25.96 0.82 8.79
CA ALA A 211 -24.97 1.79 9.28
C ALA A 211 -24.50 1.47 10.70
N GLU A 212 -25.34 0.84 11.52
CA GLU A 212 -25.02 0.37 12.87
C GLU A 212 -23.93 -0.71 12.84
N GLU A 213 -24.00 -1.64 11.89
CA GLU A 213 -22.98 -2.69 11.73
C GLU A 213 -21.64 -2.09 11.27
N LEU A 214 -21.67 -1.12 10.35
CA LEU A 214 -20.48 -0.36 9.97
C LEU A 214 -19.88 0.38 11.19
N GLN A 215 -20.72 1.05 11.97
CA GLN A 215 -20.30 1.77 13.16
C GLN A 215 -19.71 0.84 14.23
N ALA A 216 -20.25 -0.37 14.37
CA ALA A 216 -19.74 -1.39 15.28
C ALA A 216 -18.29 -1.78 14.96
N LEU A 217 -17.87 -1.73 13.70
CA LEU A 217 -16.48 -1.99 13.32
C LEU A 217 -15.55 -0.78 13.58
N GLN A 218 -16.08 0.43 13.47
CA GLN A 218 -15.30 1.68 13.47
C GLN A 218 -15.10 2.29 14.86
N SER A 219 -16.05 2.04 15.77
CA SER A 219 -16.13 2.69 17.08
C SER A 219 -14.88 2.54 17.95
N ALA A 220 -14.64 3.55 18.78
CA ALA A 220 -13.57 3.53 19.77
C ALA A 220 -13.75 2.37 20.76
N GLY A 221 -12.64 1.74 21.17
CA GLY A 221 -12.67 0.59 22.08
C GLY A 221 -13.09 -0.74 21.46
N VAL A 222 -13.51 -0.77 20.18
CA VAL A 222 -13.88 -2.00 19.50
C VAL A 222 -12.70 -2.64 18.76
N HIS A 223 -12.58 -3.96 18.88
CA HIS A 223 -11.66 -4.79 18.11
C HIS A 223 -12.39 -5.39 16.88
N PRO A 224 -12.26 -4.81 15.67
CA PRO A 224 -13.10 -5.16 14.53
C PRO A 224 -12.89 -6.60 14.06
N LEU A 225 -11.68 -7.15 14.17
CA LEU A 225 -11.44 -8.55 13.82
C LEU A 225 -12.16 -9.53 14.75
N LYS A 226 -12.47 -9.16 16.00
CA LYS A 226 -13.29 -9.98 16.90
C LYS A 226 -14.77 -9.89 16.51
N VAL A 227 -15.24 -8.69 16.19
CA VAL A 227 -16.62 -8.46 15.70
C VAL A 227 -16.87 -9.28 14.42
N LEU A 228 -15.88 -9.30 13.52
CA LEU A 228 -15.92 -10.09 12.29
C LEU A 228 -15.60 -11.58 12.51
N GLY A 229 -15.33 -12.05 13.73
CA GLY A 229 -15.00 -13.47 14.01
C GLY A 229 -13.74 -13.99 13.31
N VAL A 230 -12.80 -13.10 12.96
CA VAL A 230 -11.47 -13.44 12.43
C VAL A 230 -10.51 -13.78 13.57
N MET A 231 -10.70 -13.14 14.72
CA MET A 231 -9.91 -13.36 15.94
C MET A 231 -10.74 -13.89 17.09
#